data_AF-A0A368DGB1-F1
#
_entry.id   AF-A0A368DGB1-F1
#
_cell.length_a   1.000
_cell.length_b   1.000
_cell.length_c   1.000
_cell.angle_alpha   90.00
_cell.angle_beta   90.00
_cell.angle_gamma   90.00
#
_symmetry.space_group_name_H-M   'P 1'
#
loop_
_entity.id
_entity.type
_entity.pdbx_description
1 polymer ?
#
loop_
_entity_poly.entity_id
_entity_poly.type
_entity_poly.pdbx_seq_one_letter_code
_entity_poly.pdbx_strand_id
1 'polypeptide(L)'
;MIITKRRIGLFLGPITFLIVLLFFHPEGLNKQGNAVLASVIWIAIWWITEALPIAVTALLPIVLFPLSGGLSLSQTTATYGHKFIFLFIGGFILAIAIEKWNLHKRIALSIIRIVGTNKVRIILGFMAATALLSMWISNTATAVMILPVGIAIILQVKDNPNSTENENALFSKALMLAIAYSASIGGMATLIGTPPNMILAGVVEESYGVEISFFQWFSFGLPLSIVLLFIAWVYLTKYAFNFKQKDFPGSKNEIEKQLKRLGKISYEEKSIFYVFVLTAFAWISRKFLLERFIPNIDDTIIAICAAFILFLLPSSKRNEPLIRWDDAVKLPWGVLILFGGGMALALGFEESGLALWIGSKLQLLETVPIIILLLIVISAVNFITEITSNMATTAILLPVLASLASAIGVNPYLLLVGATVAASCAFMLPVATPPNAVVFGSGHLEINDMIKKGFWMNIASIIILTFVINYLLPMVWYLS
;
A
#
# COMPACT_ATOMS: atom_id res chain seq x y z
N MET A 1 28.25 20.58 13.37
CA MET A 1 27.16 20.50 12.37
C MET A 1 26.61 19.08 12.45
N ILE A 2 25.36 18.87 12.90
CA ILE A 2 24.82 17.51 13.04
C ILE A 2 24.62 16.93 11.64
N ILE A 3 25.40 15.90 11.30
CA ILE A 3 25.29 15.18 10.03
C ILE A 3 24.04 14.31 10.13
N THR A 4 23.00 14.63 9.36
CA THR A 4 21.76 13.85 9.31
C THR A 4 21.78 12.87 8.14
N LYS A 5 21.01 11.76 8.22
CA LYS A 5 20.85 10.77 7.13
C LYS A 5 20.59 11.46 5.78
N ARG A 6 19.73 12.47 5.81
CA ARG A 6 19.34 13.29 4.67
C ARG A 6 20.51 14.04 4.05
N ARG A 7 21.35 14.67 4.87
CA ARG A 7 22.54 15.41 4.40
C ARG A 7 23.60 14.47 3.82
N ILE A 8 23.81 13.31 4.42
CA ILE A 8 24.72 12.30 3.85
C ILE A 8 24.21 11.87 2.47
N GLY A 9 22.94 11.51 2.37
CA GLY A 9 22.31 11.08 1.12
C GLY A 9 22.44 12.10 -0.01
N LEU A 10 22.23 13.39 0.28
CA LEU A 10 22.30 14.47 -0.69
C LEU A 10 23.64 14.50 -1.46
N PHE A 11 24.76 14.25 -0.79
CA PHE A 11 26.07 14.19 -1.42
C PHE A 11 26.43 12.79 -1.92
N LEU A 12 26.07 11.75 -1.15
CA LEU A 12 26.43 10.37 -1.47
C LEU A 12 25.81 9.89 -2.79
N GLY A 13 24.57 10.29 -3.10
CA GLY A 13 23.90 9.92 -4.36
C GLY A 13 24.68 10.38 -5.62
N PRO A 14 24.88 11.69 -5.84
CA PRO A 14 25.66 12.18 -6.98
C PRO A 14 27.10 11.65 -7.01
N ILE A 15 27.75 11.53 -5.86
CA ILE A 15 29.14 11.03 -5.78
C ILE A 15 29.20 9.57 -6.25
N THR A 16 28.32 8.71 -5.72
CA THR A 16 28.28 7.30 -6.12
C THR A 16 27.88 7.12 -7.58
N PHE A 17 26.98 7.96 -8.10
CA PHE A 17 26.67 7.99 -9.53
C PHE A 17 27.92 8.24 -10.39
N LEU A 18 28.69 9.30 -10.07
CA LEU A 18 29.91 9.62 -10.81
C LEU A 18 30.96 8.51 -10.68
N ILE A 19 31.09 7.93 -9.49
CA ILE A 19 32.04 6.83 -9.26
C ILE A 19 31.68 5.62 -10.13
N VAL A 20 30.42 5.19 -10.13
CA VAL A 20 29.97 4.03 -10.90
C VAL A 20 30.07 4.31 -12.39
N LEU A 21 29.57 5.46 -12.86
CA LEU A 21 29.56 5.79 -14.28
C LEU A 21 30.97 5.91 -14.87
N LEU A 22 31.93 6.49 -14.12
CA LEU A 22 33.28 6.76 -14.63
C LEU A 22 34.25 5.60 -14.38
N PHE A 23 34.16 4.92 -13.23
CA PHE A 23 35.19 3.99 -12.78
C PHE A 23 34.73 2.53 -12.66
N PHE A 24 33.43 2.23 -12.70
CA PHE A 24 32.92 0.87 -12.60
C PHE A 24 32.42 0.38 -13.95
N HIS A 25 33.21 -0.44 -14.65
CA HIS A 25 32.84 -1.04 -15.94
C HIS A 25 32.95 -2.55 -15.85
N PRO A 26 31.95 -3.22 -15.22
CA PRO A 26 32.02 -4.65 -15.01
C PRO A 26 31.92 -5.42 -16.33
N GLU A 27 32.61 -6.55 -16.41
CA GLU A 27 32.55 -7.42 -17.59
C GLU A 27 31.11 -7.87 -17.87
N GLY A 28 30.74 -7.80 -19.15
CA GLY A 28 29.42 -8.19 -19.65
C GLY A 28 28.32 -7.14 -19.50
N LEU A 29 28.56 -5.98 -18.88
CA LEU A 29 27.60 -4.88 -18.83
C LEU A 29 27.91 -3.84 -19.91
N ASN A 30 26.93 -3.56 -20.77
CA ASN A 30 27.09 -2.54 -21.80
C ASN A 30 27.05 -1.12 -21.20
N LYS A 31 27.36 -0.10 -22.01
CA LYS A 31 27.38 1.31 -21.54
C LYS A 31 26.01 1.80 -21.06
N GLN A 32 24.93 1.40 -21.73
CA GLN A 32 23.56 1.78 -21.36
C GLN A 32 23.18 1.20 -19.98
N GLY A 33 23.47 -0.08 -19.76
CA GLY A 33 23.23 -0.78 -18.50
C GLY A 33 24.07 -0.22 -17.36
N ASN A 34 25.32 0.17 -17.61
CA ASN A 34 26.14 0.84 -16.60
C ASN A 34 25.59 2.23 -16.24
N ALA A 35 25.10 2.97 -17.23
CA ALA A 35 24.47 4.27 -17.03
C ALA A 35 23.19 4.16 -16.19
N VAL A 36 22.33 3.17 -16.47
CA VAL A 36 21.14 2.87 -15.66
C VAL A 36 21.53 2.42 -14.26
N LEU A 37 22.52 1.53 -14.10
CA LEU A 37 23.01 1.07 -12.80
C LEU A 37 23.45 2.25 -11.93
N ALA A 38 24.27 3.16 -12.47
CA ALA A 38 24.70 4.36 -11.77
C ALA A 38 23.51 5.21 -11.32
N SER A 39 22.52 5.42 -12.21
CA SER A 39 21.31 6.19 -11.91
C SER A 39 20.46 5.54 -10.81
N VAL A 40 20.27 4.22 -10.87
CA VAL A 40 19.51 3.44 -9.89
C VAL A 40 20.16 3.53 -8.51
N ILE A 41 21.49 3.45 -8.42
CA ILE A 41 22.22 3.56 -7.15
C ILE A 41 21.98 4.93 -6.51
N TRP A 42 22.06 6.02 -7.28
CA TRP A 42 21.72 7.35 -6.77
C TRP A 42 20.28 7.39 -6.26
N ILE A 43 19.31 6.99 -7.09
CA ILE A 43 17.89 7.00 -6.74
C ILE A 43 17.63 6.19 -5.47
N ALA A 44 18.21 4.99 -5.36
CA ALA A 44 18.10 4.13 -4.20
C ALA A 44 18.66 4.79 -2.94
N ILE A 45 19.86 5.40 -3.01
CA ILE A 45 20.43 6.13 -1.87
C ILE A 45 19.50 7.26 -1.44
N TRP A 46 18.96 8.04 -2.37
CA TRP A 46 18.08 9.17 -2.06
C TRP A 46 16.73 8.74 -1.51
N TRP A 47 16.15 7.64 -2.00
CA TRP A 47 14.91 7.08 -1.46
C TRP A 47 15.09 6.45 -0.07
N ILE A 48 16.20 5.75 0.18
CA ILE A 48 16.50 5.16 1.50
C ILE A 48 16.81 6.24 2.53
N THR A 49 17.63 7.23 2.15
CA THR A 49 18.03 8.30 3.07
C THR A 49 16.98 9.41 3.20
N GLU A 50 15.98 9.41 2.31
CA GLU A 50 15.03 10.51 2.11
C GLU A 50 15.74 11.86 1.95
N ALA A 51 16.79 11.88 1.12
CA ALA A 51 17.59 13.07 0.81
C ALA A 51 16.70 14.25 0.36
N LEU A 52 15.71 13.94 -0.48
CA LEU A 52 14.63 14.79 -0.95
C LEU A 52 13.29 14.07 -0.77
N PRO A 53 12.14 14.77 -0.90
CA PRO A 53 10.84 14.10 -0.95
C PRO A 53 10.84 13.00 -2.02
N ILE A 54 10.30 11.83 -1.69
CA ILE A 54 10.37 10.61 -2.52
C ILE A 54 9.86 10.85 -3.94
N ALA A 55 8.83 11.69 -4.10
CA ALA A 55 8.28 12.11 -5.39
C ALA A 55 9.24 12.97 -6.24
N VAL A 56 10.08 13.79 -5.60
CA VAL A 56 11.09 14.60 -6.30
C VAL A 56 12.22 13.70 -6.78
N THR A 57 12.68 12.79 -5.92
CA THR A 57 13.66 11.77 -6.31
C THR A 57 13.13 10.88 -7.43
N ALA A 58 11.82 10.60 -7.45
CA ALA A 58 11.19 9.83 -8.50
C ALA A 58 11.25 10.49 -9.87
N LEU A 59 11.48 11.81 -9.99
CA LEU A 59 11.69 12.49 -11.27
C LEU A 59 13.13 12.38 -11.79
N LEU A 60 14.08 11.90 -10.98
CA LEU A 60 15.48 11.76 -11.40
C LEU A 60 15.67 10.92 -12.66
N PRO A 61 14.97 9.80 -12.92
CA PRO A 61 15.11 9.05 -14.16
C PRO A 61 15.00 9.94 -15.42
N ILE A 62 14.07 10.91 -15.43
CA ILE A 62 13.86 11.84 -16.55
C ILE A 62 15.11 12.66 -16.86
N VAL A 63 15.91 12.96 -15.83
CA VAL A 63 17.16 13.72 -15.96
C VAL A 63 18.34 12.78 -16.21
N LEU A 64 18.46 11.74 -15.39
CA LEU A 64 19.67 10.93 -15.34
C LEU A 64 19.77 10.02 -16.56
N PHE A 65 18.72 9.32 -16.97
CA PHE A 65 18.82 8.35 -18.06
C PHE A 65 19.20 8.99 -19.41
N PRO A 66 18.61 10.13 -19.83
CA PRO A 66 18.99 10.74 -21.10
C PRO A 66 20.39 11.34 -21.08
N LEU A 67 20.80 11.91 -19.93
CA LEU A 67 22.12 12.56 -19.80
C LEU A 67 23.26 11.55 -19.63
N SER A 68 23.02 10.41 -18.99
CA SER A 68 24.01 9.35 -18.82
C SER A 68 24.11 8.41 -20.02
N GLY A 69 23.15 8.50 -20.96
CA GLY A 69 23.06 7.61 -22.11
C GLY A 69 22.41 6.26 -21.82
N GLY A 70 21.62 6.15 -20.74
CA GLY A 70 20.85 4.96 -20.40
C GLY A 70 19.63 4.76 -21.32
N LEU A 71 18.68 5.69 -21.28
CA LEU A 71 17.45 5.69 -22.07
C LEU A 71 17.15 7.07 -22.66
N SER A 72 16.38 7.12 -23.75
CA SER A 72 15.95 8.39 -24.32
C SER A 72 14.95 9.12 -23.41
N LEU A 73 14.88 10.45 -23.55
CA LEU A 73 13.92 11.27 -22.83
C LEU A 73 12.47 10.83 -23.11
N SER A 74 12.15 10.54 -24.38
CA SER A 74 10.80 10.14 -24.80
C SER A 74 10.36 8.81 -24.18
N GLN A 75 11.25 7.80 -24.17
CA GLN A 75 10.96 6.52 -23.52
C GLN A 75 10.79 6.71 -22.01
N THR A 76 11.67 7.49 -21.39
CA THR A 76 11.66 7.69 -19.95
C THR A 76 10.39 8.43 -19.49
N THR A 77 9.98 9.50 -20.17
CA THR A 77 8.78 10.28 -19.77
C THR A 77 7.48 9.54 -20.07
N ALA A 78 7.45 8.65 -21.07
CA ALA A 78 6.27 7.84 -21.38
C ALA A 78 5.80 7.00 -20.17
N THR A 79 6.74 6.51 -19.34
CA THR A 79 6.41 5.75 -18.12
C THR A 79 5.58 6.53 -17.09
N TYR A 80 5.64 7.87 -17.09
CA TYR A 80 4.82 8.73 -16.22
C TYR A 80 3.40 8.95 -16.76
N GLY A 81 3.14 8.53 -17.99
CA GLY A 81 1.82 8.49 -18.62
C GLY A 81 1.20 7.09 -18.64
N HIS A 82 1.75 6.13 -17.88
CA HIS A 82 1.29 4.75 -17.90
C HIS A 82 -0.16 4.61 -17.42
N LYS A 83 -0.93 3.66 -17.99
CA LYS A 83 -2.37 3.52 -17.74
C LYS A 83 -2.73 3.32 -16.26
N PHE A 84 -1.90 2.63 -15.48
CA PHE A 84 -2.16 2.42 -14.05
C PHE A 84 -2.12 3.71 -13.23
N ILE A 85 -1.39 4.74 -13.67
CA ILE A 85 -1.42 6.06 -13.01
C ILE A 85 -2.83 6.64 -13.11
N PHE A 86 -3.47 6.52 -14.29
CA PHE A 86 -4.83 6.98 -14.52
C PHE A 86 -5.88 6.12 -13.79
N LEU A 87 -5.65 4.80 -13.64
CA LEU A 87 -6.46 3.94 -12.77
C LEU A 87 -6.53 4.49 -11.35
N PHE A 88 -5.40 4.91 -10.78
CA PHE A 88 -5.37 5.50 -9.44
C PHE A 88 -5.95 6.91 -9.38
N ILE A 89 -5.78 7.74 -10.41
CA ILE A 89 -6.44 9.04 -10.47
C ILE A 89 -7.96 8.84 -10.33
N GLY A 90 -8.55 7.92 -11.11
CA GLY A 90 -9.97 7.59 -11.02
C GLY A 90 -10.37 7.05 -9.64
N GLY A 91 -9.60 6.09 -9.12
CA GLY A 91 -9.83 5.50 -7.79
C GLY A 91 -9.73 6.51 -6.65
N PHE A 92 -8.76 7.41 -6.68
CA PHE A 92 -8.60 8.45 -5.66
C PHE A 92 -9.66 9.54 -5.76
N ILE A 93 -10.13 9.91 -6.96
CA ILE A 93 -11.28 10.82 -7.10
C ILE A 93 -12.52 10.21 -6.43
N LEU A 94 -12.76 8.91 -6.65
CA LEU A 94 -13.83 8.17 -5.97
C LEU A 94 -13.64 8.16 -4.44
N ALA A 95 -12.42 7.92 -3.95
CA ALA A 95 -12.09 7.98 -2.53
C ALA A 95 -12.32 9.38 -1.92
N ILE A 96 -11.89 10.44 -2.60
CA ILE A 96 -12.10 11.84 -2.19
C ILE A 96 -13.59 12.16 -2.12
N ALA A 97 -14.42 11.62 -3.02
CA ALA A 97 -15.86 11.79 -2.96
C ALA A 97 -16.45 11.15 -1.70
N ILE A 98 -16.05 9.90 -1.40
CA ILE A 98 -16.45 9.17 -0.19
C ILE A 98 -16.04 9.94 1.08
N GLU A 99 -14.86 10.58 1.06
CA GLU A 99 -14.39 11.45 2.14
C GLU A 99 -15.23 12.71 2.29
N LYS A 100 -15.35 13.51 1.22
CA LYS A 100 -16.02 14.81 1.20
C LYS A 100 -17.43 14.76 1.77
N TRP A 101 -18.16 13.68 1.50
CA TRP A 101 -19.54 13.51 1.91
C TRP A 101 -19.74 12.65 3.16
N ASN A 102 -18.66 12.34 3.89
CA ASN A 102 -18.66 11.57 5.15
C ASN A 102 -19.24 10.14 5.05
N LEU A 103 -19.38 9.59 3.83
CA LEU A 103 -19.89 8.23 3.62
C LEU A 103 -19.03 7.19 4.34
N HIS A 104 -17.70 7.38 4.34
CA HIS A 104 -16.75 6.54 5.09
C HIS A 104 -17.08 6.43 6.59
N LYS A 105 -17.44 7.54 7.27
CA LYS A 105 -17.79 7.53 8.70
C LYS A 105 -19.04 6.72 8.95
N ARG A 106 -20.05 6.86 8.09
CA ARG A 106 -21.31 6.11 8.20
C ARG A 106 -21.06 4.61 8.04
N ILE A 107 -20.25 4.22 7.05
CA ILE A 107 -19.86 2.82 6.82
C ILE A 107 -19.13 2.28 8.05
N ALA A 108 -18.08 2.97 8.51
CA ALA A 108 -17.28 2.52 9.66
C ALA A 108 -18.12 2.35 10.94
N LEU A 109 -18.88 3.37 11.32
CA LEU A 109 -19.71 3.31 12.53
C LEU A 109 -20.81 2.24 12.43
N SER A 110 -21.36 1.99 11.23
CA SER A 110 -22.34 0.94 11.02
C SER A 110 -21.74 -0.45 11.21
N ILE A 111 -20.52 -0.68 10.73
CA ILE A 111 -19.78 -1.94 10.95
C ILE A 111 -19.51 -2.14 12.44
N ILE A 112 -18.95 -1.13 13.11
CA ILE A 112 -18.61 -1.22 14.53
C ILE A 112 -19.86 -1.49 15.37
N ARG A 113 -21.00 -0.87 15.02
CA ARG A 113 -22.30 -1.12 15.68
C ARG A 113 -22.76 -2.58 15.60
N ILE A 114 -22.46 -3.29 14.50
CA ILE A 114 -22.92 -4.67 14.28
C ILE A 114 -22.10 -5.69 15.07
N VAL A 115 -20.78 -5.48 15.21
CA VAL A 115 -19.87 -6.52 15.74
C VAL A 115 -20.05 -6.78 17.25
N GLY A 116 -20.42 -5.77 18.05
CA GLY A 116 -20.86 -5.97 19.44
C GLY A 116 -20.26 -5.02 20.48
N THR A 117 -20.42 -5.35 21.77
CA THR A 117 -20.20 -4.44 22.93
C THR A 117 -19.10 -4.90 23.90
N ASN A 118 -18.27 -5.85 23.52
CA ASN A 118 -17.12 -6.31 24.31
C ASN A 118 -15.82 -5.75 23.71
N LYS A 119 -14.82 -5.41 24.52
CA LYS A 119 -13.51 -4.87 24.11
C LYS A 119 -12.91 -5.60 22.89
N VAL A 120 -12.90 -6.93 22.89
CA VAL A 120 -12.34 -7.79 21.82
C VAL A 120 -13.12 -7.64 20.51
N ARG A 121 -14.46 -7.56 20.60
CA ARG A 121 -15.35 -7.40 19.45
C ARG A 121 -15.32 -5.97 18.89
N ILE A 122 -15.15 -4.99 19.76
CA ILE A 122 -14.97 -3.60 19.35
C ILE A 122 -13.67 -3.45 18.58
N ILE A 123 -12.57 -4.02 19.07
CA ILE A 123 -11.30 -4.07 18.33
C ILE A 123 -11.53 -4.70 16.95
N LEU A 124 -12.21 -5.86 16.87
CA LEU A 124 -12.54 -6.47 15.57
C LEU A 124 -13.36 -5.54 14.67
N GLY A 125 -14.37 -4.86 15.21
CA GLY A 125 -15.21 -3.92 14.46
C GLY A 125 -14.41 -2.76 13.89
N PHE A 126 -13.49 -2.19 14.68
CA PHE A 126 -12.56 -1.16 14.20
C PHE A 126 -11.59 -1.72 13.16
N MET A 127 -11.04 -2.92 13.37
CA MET A 127 -10.14 -3.56 12.42
C MET A 127 -10.82 -3.81 11.08
N ALA A 128 -12.02 -4.39 11.10
CA ALA A 128 -12.82 -4.66 9.91
C ALA A 128 -13.21 -3.37 9.19
N ALA A 129 -13.70 -2.35 9.91
CA ALA A 129 -14.03 -1.06 9.32
C ALA A 129 -12.82 -0.36 8.69
N THR A 130 -11.68 -0.38 9.39
CA THR A 130 -10.44 0.24 8.92
C THR A 130 -9.91 -0.48 7.69
N ALA A 131 -9.84 -1.82 7.72
CA ALA A 131 -9.39 -2.60 6.58
C ALA A 131 -10.33 -2.43 5.37
N LEU A 132 -11.65 -2.40 5.61
CA LEU A 132 -12.63 -2.17 4.55
C LEU A 132 -12.45 -0.82 3.86
N LEU A 133 -12.25 0.25 4.63
CA LEU A 133 -12.03 1.57 4.05
C LEU A 133 -10.68 1.65 3.34
N SER A 134 -9.64 1.05 3.94
CA SER A 134 -8.28 1.11 3.40
C SER A 134 -8.07 0.31 2.12
N MET A 135 -8.99 -0.59 1.77
CA MET A 135 -8.90 -1.26 0.46
C MET A 135 -9.31 -0.33 -0.70
N TRP A 136 -9.97 0.80 -0.44
CA TRP A 136 -10.45 1.72 -1.49
C TRP A 136 -9.88 3.13 -1.35
N ILE A 137 -9.54 3.51 -0.12
CA ILE A 137 -8.93 4.78 0.26
C ILE A 137 -7.46 4.51 0.59
N SER A 138 -6.59 5.53 0.62
CA SER A 138 -5.21 5.34 1.08
C SER A 138 -5.13 4.92 2.56
N ASN A 139 -4.12 4.11 2.88
CA ASN A 139 -3.83 3.67 4.25
C ASN A 139 -3.76 4.85 5.25
N THR A 140 -3.05 5.91 4.87
CA THR A 140 -2.86 7.11 5.69
C THR A 140 -4.18 7.82 5.96
N ALA A 141 -4.96 8.10 4.91
CA ALA A 141 -6.23 8.79 5.04
C ALA A 141 -7.21 7.98 5.89
N THR A 142 -7.26 6.65 5.70
CA THR A 142 -8.08 5.76 6.50
C THR A 142 -7.70 5.81 7.99
N ALA A 143 -6.41 5.74 8.32
CA ALA A 143 -5.96 5.84 9.71
C ALA A 143 -6.33 7.19 10.34
N VAL A 144 -6.11 8.30 9.62
CA VAL A 144 -6.48 9.66 10.08
C VAL A 144 -7.99 9.79 10.30
N MET A 145 -8.81 9.18 9.43
CA MET A 145 -10.27 9.22 9.55
C MET A 145 -10.81 8.41 10.72
N ILE A 146 -10.24 7.23 10.96
CA ILE A 146 -10.70 6.32 12.02
C ILE A 146 -10.16 6.72 13.39
N LEU A 147 -8.98 7.34 13.47
CA LEU A 147 -8.35 7.71 14.73
C LEU A 147 -9.26 8.54 15.67
N PRO A 148 -9.93 9.63 15.24
CA PRO A 148 -10.84 10.38 16.11
C PRO A 148 -12.00 9.54 16.65
N VAL A 149 -12.51 8.59 15.86
CA VAL A 149 -13.57 7.66 16.29
C VAL A 149 -13.03 6.70 17.35
N GLY A 150 -11.81 6.19 17.18
CA GLY A 150 -11.13 5.36 18.17
C GLY A 150 -10.88 6.10 19.48
N ILE A 151 -10.42 7.36 19.41
CA ILE A 151 -10.19 8.21 20.59
C ILE A 151 -11.51 8.46 21.34
N ALA A 152 -12.61 8.74 20.63
CA ALA A 152 -13.91 8.96 21.27
C ALA A 152 -14.37 7.72 22.07
N ILE A 153 -14.11 6.51 21.56
CA ILE A 153 -14.40 5.26 22.28
C ILE A 153 -13.47 5.09 23.48
N ILE A 154 -12.17 5.38 23.34
CA ILE A 154 -11.21 5.32 24.45
C ILE A 154 -11.60 6.25 25.60
N LEU A 155 -11.99 7.49 25.31
CA LEU A 155 -12.42 8.46 26.32
C LEU A 155 -13.65 7.96 27.08
N GLN A 156 -14.61 7.37 26.37
CA GLN A 156 -15.78 6.76 27.00
C GLN A 156 -15.40 5.62 27.96
N VAL A 157 -14.34 4.86 27.65
CA VAL A 157 -13.82 3.81 28.55
C VAL A 157 -13.25 4.42 29.82
N LYS A 158 -12.45 5.49 29.69
CA LYS A 158 -11.79 6.15 30.81
C LYS A 158 -12.78 6.72 31.82
N ASP A 159 -13.94 7.19 31.35
CA ASP A 159 -14.99 7.76 32.20
C ASP A 159 -15.85 6.70 32.93
N ASN A 160 -15.60 5.40 32.74
CA ASN A 160 -16.34 4.35 33.41
C ASN A 160 -15.78 4.06 34.82
N PRO A 161 -16.53 4.33 35.91
CA PRO A 161 -16.05 4.18 37.29
C PRO A 161 -15.72 2.73 37.68
N ASN A 162 -16.22 1.74 36.92
CA ASN A 162 -15.98 0.32 37.19
C ASN A 162 -14.75 -0.25 36.45
N SER A 163 -13.99 0.58 35.74
CA SER A 163 -12.82 0.16 34.96
C SER A 163 -11.52 0.42 35.71
N THR A 164 -10.57 -0.53 35.65
CA THR A 164 -9.24 -0.31 36.23
C THR A 164 -8.38 0.50 35.27
N GLU A 165 -7.65 1.49 35.78
CA GLU A 165 -6.84 2.42 34.95
C GLU A 165 -5.86 1.70 34.02
N ASN A 166 -5.25 0.61 34.51
CA ASN A 166 -4.34 -0.22 33.72
C ASN A 166 -5.04 -0.92 32.54
N GLU A 167 -6.27 -1.40 32.71
CA GLU A 167 -7.02 -2.01 31.59
C GLU A 167 -7.43 -1.00 30.52
N ASN A 168 -7.70 0.25 30.91
CA ASN A 168 -8.04 1.31 29.97
C ASN A 168 -6.83 1.66 29.10
N ALA A 169 -5.64 1.71 29.71
CA ALA A 169 -4.39 1.91 29.00
C ALA A 169 -4.11 0.74 28.02
N LEU A 170 -4.29 -0.51 28.46
CA LEU A 170 -4.11 -1.69 27.59
C LEU A 170 -5.08 -1.69 26.40
N PHE A 171 -6.35 -1.35 26.64
CA PHE A 171 -7.35 -1.24 25.57
C PHE A 171 -7.00 -0.14 24.57
N SER A 172 -6.56 1.02 25.06
CA SER A 172 -6.15 2.15 24.22
C SER A 172 -5.00 1.76 23.30
N LYS A 173 -3.94 1.14 23.87
CA LYS A 173 -2.80 0.63 23.10
C LYS A 173 -3.22 -0.39 22.05
N ALA A 174 -4.05 -1.36 22.44
CA ALA A 174 -4.55 -2.40 21.54
C ALA A 174 -5.38 -1.83 20.39
N LEU A 175 -6.27 -0.87 20.67
CA LEU A 175 -7.12 -0.24 19.65
C LEU A 175 -6.30 0.60 18.68
N MET A 176 -5.30 1.35 19.16
CA MET A 176 -4.42 2.14 18.31
C MET A 176 -3.60 1.27 17.36
N LEU A 177 -2.97 0.20 17.88
CA LEU A 177 -2.25 -0.76 17.03
C LEU A 177 -3.18 -1.47 16.04
N ALA A 178 -4.38 -1.85 16.49
CA ALA A 178 -5.38 -2.48 15.65
C ALA A 178 -5.78 -1.60 14.45
N ILE A 179 -5.98 -0.30 14.64
CA ILE A 179 -6.27 0.64 13.55
C ILE A 179 -5.09 0.72 12.59
N ALA A 180 -3.87 0.94 13.09
CA ALA A 180 -2.70 1.08 12.22
C ALA A 180 -2.42 -0.19 11.39
N TYR A 181 -2.46 -1.36 12.03
CA TYR A 181 -2.22 -2.64 11.34
C TYR A 181 -3.32 -2.93 10.32
N SER A 182 -4.57 -2.64 10.65
CA SER A 182 -5.69 -2.88 9.74
C SER A 182 -5.69 -1.96 8.53
N ALA A 183 -5.20 -0.72 8.66
CA ALA A 183 -5.01 0.17 7.52
C ALA A 183 -4.00 -0.44 6.53
N SER A 184 -2.83 -0.85 7.02
CA SER A 184 -1.81 -1.49 6.17
C SER A 184 -2.29 -2.82 5.57
N ILE A 185 -2.95 -3.67 6.38
CA ILE A 185 -3.48 -4.97 5.93
C ILE A 185 -4.60 -4.82 4.91
N GLY A 186 -5.53 -3.87 5.13
CA GLY A 186 -6.63 -3.60 4.21
C GLY A 186 -6.17 -3.08 2.86
N GLY A 187 -5.12 -2.24 2.84
CA GLY A 187 -4.53 -1.71 1.61
C GLY A 187 -4.03 -2.78 0.64
N MET A 188 -3.67 -3.97 1.13
CA MET A 188 -3.22 -5.09 0.28
C MET A 188 -4.35 -5.73 -0.53
N ALA A 189 -5.61 -5.54 -0.15
CA ALA A 189 -6.73 -6.32 -0.68
C ALA A 189 -7.08 -6.02 -2.15
N THR A 190 -6.92 -4.78 -2.59
CA THR A 190 -7.19 -4.35 -3.97
C THR A 190 -5.95 -3.73 -4.61
N LEU A 191 -5.97 -3.59 -5.93
CA LEU A 191 -4.87 -2.97 -6.65
C LEU A 191 -4.69 -1.49 -6.28
N ILE A 192 -5.77 -0.82 -5.85
CA ILE A 192 -5.82 0.62 -5.56
C ILE A 192 -5.52 0.96 -4.10
N GLY A 193 -5.71 0.00 -3.19
CA GLY A 193 -5.61 0.25 -1.75
C GLY A 193 -4.23 0.74 -1.30
N THR A 194 -3.15 0.23 -1.91
CA THR A 194 -1.79 0.65 -1.55
C THR A 194 -0.84 0.80 -2.75
N PRO A 195 0.05 1.80 -2.75
CA PRO A 195 0.98 2.05 -3.86
C PRO A 195 1.88 0.85 -4.27
N PRO A 196 2.43 0.02 -3.36
CA PRO A 196 3.20 -1.17 -3.75
C PRO A 196 2.49 -2.09 -4.76
N ASN A 197 1.17 -2.27 -4.62
CA ASN A 197 0.39 -3.16 -5.49
C ASN A 197 0.38 -2.65 -6.95
N MET A 198 0.34 -1.34 -7.13
CA MET A 198 0.39 -0.76 -8.47
C MET A 198 1.79 -0.77 -9.05
N ILE A 199 2.82 -0.48 -8.23
CA ILE A 199 4.21 -0.60 -8.68
C ILE A 199 4.45 -2.01 -9.20
N LEU A 200 3.93 -3.04 -8.51
CA LEU A 200 3.94 -4.41 -9.01
C LEU A 200 3.27 -4.55 -10.37
N ALA A 201 2.02 -4.10 -10.52
CA ALA A 201 1.30 -4.24 -11.79
C ALA A 201 2.04 -3.56 -12.94
N GLY A 202 2.56 -2.35 -12.72
CA GLY A 202 3.35 -1.63 -13.72
C GLY A 202 4.67 -2.32 -14.05
N VAL A 203 5.44 -2.75 -13.04
CA VAL A 203 6.70 -3.48 -13.26
C VAL A 203 6.45 -4.79 -14.00
N VAL A 204 5.39 -5.52 -13.67
CA VAL A 204 5.06 -6.77 -14.37
C VAL A 204 4.67 -6.51 -15.82
N GLU A 205 3.90 -5.46 -16.09
CA GLU A 205 3.51 -5.11 -17.46
C GLU A 205 4.71 -4.64 -18.28
N GLU A 206 5.60 -3.82 -17.72
CA GLU A 206 6.82 -3.35 -18.38
C GLU A 206 7.84 -4.49 -18.60
N SER A 207 8.05 -5.36 -17.61
CA SER A 207 9.04 -6.45 -17.72
C SER A 207 8.56 -7.66 -18.51
N TYR A 208 7.26 -7.98 -18.49
CA TYR A 208 6.74 -9.22 -19.07
C TYR A 208 5.63 -9.01 -20.13
N GLY A 209 5.14 -7.79 -20.32
CA GLY A 209 4.04 -7.52 -21.24
C GLY A 209 2.69 -8.12 -20.81
N VAL A 210 2.55 -8.48 -19.52
CA VAL A 210 1.34 -9.11 -18.97
C VAL A 210 0.63 -8.19 -17.99
N GLU A 211 -0.66 -7.99 -18.20
CA GLU A 211 -1.50 -7.17 -17.32
C GLU A 211 -1.98 -7.97 -16.09
N ILE A 212 -1.70 -7.45 -14.88
CA ILE A 212 -2.41 -7.85 -13.66
C ILE A 212 -3.71 -7.06 -13.57
N SER A 213 -4.81 -7.66 -14.01
CA SER A 213 -6.14 -7.05 -13.89
C SER A 213 -6.58 -6.90 -12.42
N PHE A 214 -7.48 -5.94 -12.16
CA PHE A 214 -8.04 -5.70 -10.83
C PHE A 214 -8.63 -6.97 -10.21
N PHE A 215 -9.44 -7.72 -10.97
CA PHE A 215 -10.07 -8.95 -10.45
C PHE A 215 -9.03 -10.02 -10.10
N GLN A 216 -7.99 -10.19 -10.92
CA GLN A 216 -6.91 -11.15 -10.66
C GLN A 216 -6.19 -10.82 -9.35
N TRP A 217 -5.84 -9.55 -9.13
CA TRP A 217 -5.27 -9.13 -7.85
C TRP A 217 -6.25 -9.33 -6.70
N PHE A 218 -7.49 -8.87 -6.86
CA PHE A 218 -8.53 -8.94 -5.83
C PHE A 218 -8.81 -10.39 -5.37
N SER A 219 -8.80 -11.35 -6.29
CA SER A 219 -8.99 -12.77 -5.99
C SER A 219 -7.90 -13.36 -5.08
N PHE A 220 -6.72 -12.74 -5.05
CA PHE A 220 -5.60 -13.13 -4.19
C PHE A 220 -5.48 -12.23 -2.95
N GLY A 221 -5.46 -10.91 -3.17
CA GLY A 221 -5.20 -9.90 -2.14
C GLY A 221 -6.29 -9.85 -1.06
N LEU A 222 -7.57 -9.96 -1.44
CA LEU A 222 -8.66 -9.92 -0.45
C LEU A 222 -8.61 -11.12 0.50
N PRO A 223 -8.53 -12.39 0.04
CA PRO A 223 -8.36 -13.52 0.95
C PRO A 223 -7.14 -13.40 1.86
N LEU A 224 -5.99 -12.98 1.31
CA LEU A 224 -4.77 -12.76 2.11
C LEU A 224 -5.00 -11.71 3.20
N SER A 225 -5.61 -10.57 2.85
CA SER A 225 -5.91 -9.49 3.78
C SER A 225 -6.85 -9.97 4.90
N ILE A 226 -7.88 -10.75 4.59
CA ILE A 226 -8.80 -11.33 5.58
C ILE A 226 -8.05 -12.25 6.56
N VAL A 227 -7.19 -13.14 6.04
CA VAL A 227 -6.39 -14.05 6.87
C VAL A 227 -5.45 -13.29 7.80
N LEU A 228 -4.71 -12.32 7.26
CA LEU A 228 -3.79 -11.48 8.06
C LEU A 228 -4.54 -10.64 9.09
N LEU A 229 -5.70 -10.08 8.74
CA LEU A 229 -6.52 -9.27 9.65
C LEU A 229 -7.03 -10.12 10.82
N PHE A 230 -7.49 -11.34 10.54
CA PHE A 230 -7.95 -12.28 11.55
C PHE A 230 -6.80 -12.68 12.50
N ILE A 231 -5.62 -12.97 11.95
CA ILE A 231 -4.44 -13.33 12.75
C ILE A 231 -3.98 -12.15 13.59
N ALA A 232 -3.92 -10.94 13.02
CA ALA A 232 -3.61 -9.72 13.74
C ALA A 232 -4.61 -9.48 14.89
N TRP A 233 -5.91 -9.72 14.65
CA TRP A 233 -6.94 -9.59 15.68
C TRP A 233 -6.75 -10.59 16.81
N VAL A 234 -6.55 -11.87 16.50
CA VAL A 234 -6.31 -12.92 17.50
C VAL A 234 -5.03 -12.63 18.29
N TYR A 235 -3.96 -12.24 17.58
CA TYR A 235 -2.69 -11.86 18.19
C TYR A 235 -2.87 -10.69 19.16
N LEU A 236 -3.46 -9.57 18.70
CA LEU A 236 -3.63 -8.38 19.51
C LEU A 236 -4.50 -8.62 20.74
N THR A 237 -5.59 -9.38 20.59
CA THR A 237 -6.60 -9.53 21.65
C THR A 237 -6.39 -10.70 22.61
N LYS A 238 -5.60 -11.71 22.22
CA LYS A 238 -5.32 -12.88 23.08
C LYS A 238 -3.88 -12.96 23.58
N TYR A 239 -2.91 -12.53 22.77
CA TYR A 239 -1.48 -12.74 23.05
C TYR A 239 -0.74 -11.43 23.37
N ALA A 240 -1.00 -10.37 22.60
CA ALA A 240 -0.34 -9.08 22.79
C ALA A 240 -0.86 -8.34 24.03
N PHE A 241 -2.18 -8.33 24.22
CA PHE A 241 -2.87 -7.68 25.33
C PHE A 241 -3.83 -8.66 26.00
N ASN A 242 -3.85 -8.68 27.34
CA ASN A 242 -4.73 -9.54 28.12
C ASN A 242 -5.78 -8.69 28.85
N PHE A 243 -7.05 -8.89 28.52
CA PHE A 243 -8.18 -8.16 29.11
C PHE A 243 -8.89 -9.03 30.15
N LYS A 244 -8.89 -8.65 31.44
CA LYS A 244 -9.61 -9.39 32.49
C LYS A 244 -11.10 -9.03 32.46
N GLN A 245 -11.43 -7.74 32.38
CA GLN A 245 -12.81 -7.29 32.13
C GLN A 245 -13.07 -7.16 30.63
N LYS A 246 -13.92 -8.03 30.11
CA LYS A 246 -14.27 -8.08 28.68
C LYS A 246 -15.50 -7.24 28.34
N ASP A 247 -16.41 -7.10 29.29
CA ASP A 247 -17.63 -6.32 29.09
C ASP A 247 -17.31 -4.82 29.02
N PHE A 248 -17.97 -4.15 28.08
CA PHE A 248 -17.79 -2.74 27.87
C PHE A 248 -19.16 -2.01 27.83
N PRO A 249 -19.77 -1.81 29.01
CA PRO A 249 -21.06 -1.16 29.12
C PRO A 249 -20.95 0.30 28.64
N GLY A 250 -21.83 0.70 27.73
CA GLY A 250 -21.88 2.07 27.19
C GLY A 250 -21.35 2.26 25.77
N SER A 251 -20.49 1.36 25.24
CA SER A 251 -19.95 1.47 23.85
C SER A 251 -21.02 1.78 22.81
N LYS A 252 -22.10 0.99 22.87
CA LYS A 252 -23.16 1.07 21.88
C LYS A 252 -23.82 2.44 21.87
N ASN A 253 -23.95 3.08 23.04
CA ASN A 253 -24.57 4.39 23.17
C ASN A 253 -23.72 5.48 22.52
N GLU A 254 -22.39 5.42 22.61
CA GLU A 254 -21.52 6.42 21.95
C GLU A 254 -21.48 6.22 20.44
N ILE A 255 -21.41 4.98 19.96
CA ILE A 255 -21.50 4.68 18.52
C ILE A 255 -22.84 5.18 17.96
N GLU A 256 -23.95 4.91 18.66
CA GLU A 256 -25.27 5.40 18.28
C GLU A 256 -25.36 6.93 18.33
N LYS A 257 -24.72 7.58 19.30
CA LYS A 257 -24.65 9.04 19.39
C LYS A 257 -23.87 9.63 18.21
N GLN A 258 -22.75 9.02 17.81
CA GLN A 258 -22.00 9.44 16.62
C GLN A 258 -22.80 9.23 15.33
N LEU A 259 -23.49 8.10 15.18
CA LEU A 259 -24.38 7.84 14.05
C LEU A 259 -25.54 8.85 14.00
N LYS A 260 -26.12 9.22 15.15
CA LYS A 260 -27.16 10.25 15.24
C LYS A 260 -26.63 11.63 14.86
N ARG A 261 -25.38 11.98 15.23
CA ARG A 261 -24.71 13.24 14.83
C ARG A 261 -24.50 13.35 13.32
N LEU A 262 -24.32 12.24 12.60
CA LEU A 262 -24.26 12.24 11.13
C LEU A 262 -25.61 12.50 10.46
N GLY A 263 -26.72 12.43 11.21
CA GLY A 263 -28.06 12.61 10.66
C GLY A 263 -28.51 11.49 9.71
N LYS A 264 -29.61 11.76 9.01
CA LYS A 264 -30.16 10.84 7.98
C LYS A 264 -29.21 10.75 6.80
N ILE A 265 -29.23 9.61 6.11
CA ILE A 265 -28.42 9.42 4.89
C ILE A 265 -28.78 10.47 3.83
N SER A 266 -27.78 11.21 3.36
CA SER A 266 -27.96 12.27 2.38
C SER A 266 -28.13 11.71 0.96
N TYR A 267 -28.58 12.56 0.03
CA TYR A 267 -28.63 12.19 -1.38
C TYR A 267 -27.23 11.90 -1.92
N GLU A 268 -26.25 12.71 -1.56
CA GLU A 268 -24.86 12.57 -2.00
C GLU A 268 -24.22 11.29 -1.50
N GLU A 269 -24.44 10.94 -0.22
CA GLU A 269 -23.99 9.65 0.32
C GLU A 269 -24.54 8.47 -0.49
N LYS A 270 -25.82 8.51 -0.88
CA LYS A 270 -26.42 7.47 -1.73
C LYS A 270 -25.84 7.45 -3.14
N SER A 271 -25.75 8.61 -3.78
CA SER A 271 -25.24 8.72 -5.15
C SER A 271 -23.80 8.22 -5.26
N ILE A 272 -22.93 8.60 -4.33
CA ILE A 272 -21.54 8.14 -4.27
C ILE A 272 -21.49 6.64 -3.99
N PHE A 273 -22.32 6.14 -3.08
CA PHE A 273 -22.41 4.71 -2.82
C PHE A 273 -22.82 3.92 -4.07
N TYR A 274 -23.78 4.40 -4.86
CA TYR A 274 -24.16 3.77 -6.12
C TYR A 274 -23.02 3.79 -7.14
N VAL A 275 -22.35 4.94 -7.35
CA VAL A 275 -21.19 5.02 -8.25
C VAL A 275 -20.09 4.06 -7.80
N PHE A 276 -19.81 4.01 -6.50
CA PHE A 276 -18.84 3.11 -5.91
C PHE A 276 -19.17 1.63 -6.17
N VAL A 277 -20.40 1.20 -5.88
CA VAL A 277 -20.85 -0.19 -6.09
C VAL A 277 -20.81 -0.56 -7.57
N LEU A 278 -21.24 0.33 -8.46
CA LEU A 278 -21.19 0.12 -9.91
C LEU A 278 -19.75 -0.01 -10.41
N THR A 279 -18.84 0.83 -9.91
CA THR A 279 -17.42 0.78 -10.27
C THR A 279 -16.77 -0.53 -9.81
N ALA A 280 -17.01 -0.93 -8.55
CA ALA A 280 -16.50 -2.18 -8.02
C ALA A 280 -17.07 -3.41 -8.77
N PHE A 281 -18.37 -3.38 -9.10
CA PHE A 281 -18.98 -4.40 -9.93
C PHE A 281 -18.35 -4.46 -11.33
N ALA A 282 -18.09 -3.31 -11.94
CA ALA A 282 -17.46 -3.24 -13.26
C ALA A 282 -16.03 -3.81 -13.25
N TRP A 283 -15.19 -3.46 -12.27
CA TRP A 283 -13.84 -4.02 -12.14
C TRP A 283 -13.85 -5.54 -11.93
N ILE A 284 -14.75 -6.04 -11.07
CA ILE A 284 -14.85 -7.49 -10.81
C ILE A 284 -15.34 -8.20 -12.07
N SER A 285 -16.34 -7.65 -12.75
CA SER A 285 -17.00 -8.29 -13.90
C SER A 285 -16.32 -8.05 -15.26
N ARG A 286 -15.24 -7.27 -15.31
CA ARG A 286 -14.57 -6.86 -16.56
C ARG A 286 -14.28 -8.03 -17.50
N LYS A 287 -13.41 -8.94 -17.08
CA LYS A 287 -12.91 -10.07 -17.90
C LYS A 287 -13.99 -11.09 -18.29
N PHE A 288 -14.97 -11.35 -17.41
CA PHE A 288 -15.95 -12.41 -17.65
C PHE A 288 -17.28 -11.93 -18.24
N LEU A 289 -17.61 -10.64 -18.11
CA LEU A 289 -18.88 -10.07 -18.55
C LEU A 289 -18.68 -8.88 -19.49
N LEU A 290 -18.01 -7.82 -19.06
CA LEU A 290 -18.02 -6.54 -19.78
C LEU A 290 -17.24 -6.57 -21.10
N GLU A 291 -16.09 -7.26 -21.14
CA GLU A 291 -15.28 -7.40 -22.35
C GLU A 291 -16.05 -8.08 -23.51
N ARG A 292 -17.09 -8.87 -23.20
CA ARG A 292 -17.96 -9.49 -24.22
C ARG A 292 -18.88 -8.48 -24.92
N PHE A 293 -19.23 -7.39 -24.25
CA PHE A 293 -20.14 -6.36 -24.78
C PHE A 293 -19.39 -5.12 -25.28
N ILE A 294 -18.30 -4.75 -24.60
CA ILE A 294 -17.45 -3.61 -24.94
C ILE A 294 -16.04 -4.14 -25.13
N PRO A 295 -15.65 -4.49 -26.37
CA PRO A 295 -14.27 -4.86 -26.66
C PRO A 295 -13.31 -3.75 -26.24
N ASN A 296 -12.16 -4.11 -25.67
CA ASN A 296 -11.11 -3.19 -25.18
C ASN A 296 -11.47 -2.37 -23.93
N ILE A 297 -12.48 -2.76 -23.15
CA ILE A 297 -12.68 -2.16 -21.83
C ILE A 297 -11.53 -2.53 -20.88
N ASP A 298 -10.94 -1.53 -20.24
CA ASP A 298 -9.81 -1.66 -19.32
C ASP A 298 -10.19 -1.11 -17.93
N ASP A 299 -9.52 -1.57 -16.86
CA ASP A 299 -9.77 -1.09 -15.50
C ASP A 299 -9.59 0.43 -15.37
N THR A 300 -8.63 0.99 -16.09
CA THR A 300 -8.36 2.44 -16.14
C THR A 300 -9.54 3.18 -16.74
N ILE A 301 -10.15 2.66 -17.81
CA ILE A 301 -11.33 3.27 -18.45
C ILE A 301 -12.48 3.30 -17.44
N ILE A 302 -12.74 2.18 -16.74
CA ILE A 302 -13.77 2.09 -15.71
C ILE A 302 -13.56 3.15 -14.62
N ALA A 303 -12.32 3.29 -14.13
CA ALA A 303 -11.97 4.25 -13.08
C ALA A 303 -12.18 5.71 -13.51
N ILE A 304 -11.76 6.06 -14.73
CA ILE A 304 -11.89 7.41 -15.28
C ILE A 304 -13.37 7.72 -15.58
N CYS A 305 -14.15 6.75 -16.08
CA CYS A 305 -15.60 6.90 -16.23
C CYS A 305 -16.27 7.19 -14.88
N ALA A 306 -15.90 6.48 -13.82
CA ALA A 306 -16.43 6.74 -12.47
C ALA A 306 -16.10 8.16 -12.00
N ALA A 307 -14.86 8.61 -12.22
CA ALA A 307 -14.47 9.99 -11.93
C ALA A 307 -15.33 11.00 -12.71
N PHE A 308 -15.49 10.83 -14.02
CA PHE A 308 -16.34 11.71 -14.84
C PHE A 308 -17.78 11.76 -14.32
N ILE A 309 -18.38 10.62 -13.97
CA ILE A 309 -19.74 10.57 -13.40
C ILE A 309 -19.82 11.42 -12.12
N LEU A 310 -18.82 11.38 -11.25
CA LEU A 310 -18.81 12.18 -10.01
C LEU A 310 -18.68 13.69 -10.27
N PHE A 311 -18.02 14.10 -11.35
CA PHE A 311 -17.99 15.50 -11.78
C PHE A 311 -19.31 15.96 -12.42
N LEU A 312 -20.10 15.05 -12.98
CA LEU A 312 -21.38 15.34 -13.64
C LEU A 312 -22.57 15.32 -12.68
N LEU A 313 -22.59 14.42 -11.71
CA LEU A 313 -23.71 14.27 -10.79
C LEU A 313 -23.85 15.51 -9.88
N PRO A 314 -25.03 16.15 -9.84
CA PRO A 314 -25.27 17.30 -8.97
C PRO A 314 -25.41 16.86 -7.51
N SER A 315 -25.04 17.73 -6.58
CA SER A 315 -25.38 17.60 -5.16
C SER A 315 -26.75 18.23 -4.86
N SER A 316 -27.35 17.88 -3.72
CA SER A 316 -28.63 18.45 -3.28
C SER A 316 -28.51 19.92 -2.84
N LYS A 317 -27.29 20.37 -2.55
CA LYS A 317 -26.96 21.79 -2.38
C LYS A 317 -26.92 22.42 -3.77
N ARG A 318 -27.89 23.31 -4.06
CA ARG A 318 -28.13 23.91 -5.38
C ARG A 318 -26.82 24.25 -6.12
N ASN A 319 -26.68 23.67 -7.32
CA ASN A 319 -25.72 24.01 -8.38
C ASN A 319 -24.24 23.60 -8.17
N GLU A 320 -23.93 22.64 -7.29
CA GLU A 320 -22.57 22.11 -7.16
C GLU A 320 -22.51 20.61 -7.50
N PRO A 321 -21.53 20.14 -8.31
CA PRO A 321 -21.33 18.70 -8.54
C PRO A 321 -20.82 17.99 -7.28
N LEU A 322 -20.92 16.66 -7.24
CA LEU A 322 -20.41 15.86 -6.11
C LEU A 322 -18.91 16.10 -5.89
N ILE A 323 -18.14 16.22 -6.97
CA ILE A 323 -16.71 16.57 -6.98
C ILE A 323 -16.45 17.82 -7.83
N ARG A 324 -15.60 18.73 -7.33
CA ARG A 324 -15.06 19.88 -8.09
C ARG A 324 -13.59 19.67 -8.41
N TRP A 325 -13.05 20.46 -9.34
CA TRP A 325 -11.62 20.39 -9.66
C TRP A 325 -10.74 20.70 -8.44
N ASP A 326 -11.16 21.62 -7.58
CA ASP A 326 -10.48 21.93 -6.32
C ASP A 326 -10.37 20.72 -5.37
N ASP A 327 -11.30 19.75 -5.48
CA ASP A 327 -11.18 18.49 -4.75
C ASP A 327 -10.11 17.58 -5.38
N ALA A 328 -9.97 17.57 -6.70
CA ALA A 328 -8.92 16.82 -7.40
C ALA A 328 -7.50 17.36 -7.14
N VAL A 329 -7.36 18.62 -6.72
CA VAL A 329 -6.06 19.16 -6.24
C VAL A 329 -5.56 18.40 -5.00
N LYS A 330 -6.46 17.78 -4.22
CA LYS A 330 -6.12 16.96 -3.04
C LYS A 330 -5.58 15.57 -3.39
N LEU A 331 -5.56 15.20 -4.68
CA LEU A 331 -4.96 13.96 -5.13
C LEU A 331 -3.49 13.87 -4.64
N PRO A 332 -3.02 12.69 -4.22
CA PRO A 332 -1.64 12.52 -3.80
C PRO A 332 -0.71 12.47 -5.03
N TRP A 333 -0.55 13.59 -5.73
CA TRP A 333 0.24 13.71 -6.97
C TRP A 333 1.67 13.18 -6.83
N GLY A 334 2.28 13.33 -5.64
CA GLY A 334 3.60 12.78 -5.38
C GLY A 334 3.66 11.25 -5.46
N VAL A 335 2.58 10.56 -5.07
CA VAL A 335 2.46 9.09 -5.19
C VAL A 335 2.31 8.70 -6.66
N LEU A 336 1.55 9.47 -7.44
CA LEU A 336 1.40 9.25 -8.89
C LEU A 336 2.73 9.40 -9.65
N ILE A 337 3.51 10.44 -9.33
CA ILE A 337 4.85 10.65 -9.90
C ILE A 337 5.81 9.53 -9.51
N LEU A 338 5.70 9.02 -8.27
CA LEU A 338 6.53 7.91 -7.81
C LEU A 338 6.29 6.63 -8.62
N PHE A 339 5.05 6.36 -9.04
CA PHE A 339 4.77 5.23 -9.92
C PHE A 339 5.51 5.35 -11.25
N GLY A 340 5.45 6.53 -11.88
CA GLY A 340 6.21 6.81 -13.09
C GLY A 340 7.71 6.59 -12.90
N GLY A 341 8.27 7.06 -11.78
CA GLY A 341 9.68 6.80 -11.44
C GLY A 341 10.01 5.32 -11.27
N GLY A 342 9.15 4.54 -10.62
CA GLY A 342 9.32 3.09 -10.47
C GLY A 342 9.24 2.32 -11.79
N MET A 343 8.29 2.67 -12.66
CA MET A 343 8.16 2.09 -14.01
C MET A 343 9.33 2.52 -14.92
N ALA A 344 9.82 3.76 -14.78
CA ALA A 344 11.05 4.18 -15.45
C ALA A 344 12.23 3.30 -15.05
N LEU A 345 12.39 2.95 -13.76
CA LEU A 345 13.44 2.02 -13.33
C LEU A 345 13.24 0.63 -13.95
N ALA A 346 12.02 0.10 -13.96
CA ALA A 346 11.73 -1.20 -14.60
C ALA A 346 12.12 -1.21 -16.08
N LEU A 347 11.64 -0.21 -16.84
CA LEU A 347 11.99 -0.04 -18.25
C LEU A 347 13.50 0.13 -18.44
N GLY A 348 14.16 0.89 -17.56
CA GLY A 348 15.61 1.04 -17.55
C GLY A 348 16.34 -0.27 -17.35
N PHE A 349 15.85 -1.16 -16.49
CA PHE A 349 16.46 -2.47 -16.26
C PHE A 349 16.39 -3.35 -17.51
N GLU A 350 15.22 -3.41 -18.15
CA GLU A 350 14.98 -4.25 -19.33
C GLU A 350 15.74 -3.74 -20.56
N GLU A 351 15.45 -2.51 -20.99
CA GLU A 351 15.94 -1.94 -22.26
C GLU A 351 17.46 -1.74 -22.26
N SER A 352 18.07 -1.49 -21.10
CA SER A 352 19.53 -1.30 -21.02
C SER A 352 20.33 -2.62 -20.96
N GLY A 353 19.65 -3.77 -20.77
CA GLY A 353 20.30 -5.06 -20.53
C GLY A 353 20.85 -5.24 -19.12
N LEU A 354 20.57 -4.31 -18.19
CA LEU A 354 20.97 -4.43 -16.79
C LEU A 354 20.29 -5.64 -16.11
N ALA A 355 19.03 -5.92 -16.44
CA ALA A 355 18.30 -7.07 -15.93
C ALA A 355 19.01 -8.39 -16.24
N LEU A 356 19.39 -8.60 -17.51
CA LEU A 356 20.13 -9.77 -17.96
C LEU A 356 21.49 -9.89 -17.27
N TRP A 357 22.20 -8.77 -17.10
CA TRP A 357 23.49 -8.78 -16.42
C TRP A 357 23.38 -9.17 -14.95
N ILE A 358 22.45 -8.56 -14.19
CA ILE A 358 22.19 -8.94 -12.79
C ILE A 358 21.78 -10.40 -12.71
N GLY A 359 20.88 -10.85 -13.58
CA GLY A 359 20.43 -12.23 -13.67
C GLY A 359 21.59 -13.21 -13.82
N SER A 360 22.53 -12.93 -14.73
CA SER A 360 23.71 -13.79 -14.94
C SER A 360 24.58 -13.97 -13.68
N LYS A 361 24.59 -12.99 -12.76
CA LYS A 361 25.35 -13.08 -11.50
C LYS A 361 24.60 -13.85 -10.41
N LEU A 362 23.30 -14.06 -10.59
CA LEU A 362 22.43 -14.70 -9.60
C LEU A 362 22.09 -16.16 -9.93
N GLN A 363 22.62 -16.72 -11.03
CA GLN A 363 22.39 -18.11 -11.44
C GLN A 363 22.75 -19.14 -10.36
N LEU A 364 23.70 -18.83 -9.46
CA LEU A 364 24.04 -19.72 -8.33
C LEU A 364 22.83 -20.00 -7.42
N LEU A 365 21.83 -19.13 -7.40
CA LEU A 365 20.61 -19.29 -6.61
C LEU A 365 19.60 -20.26 -7.24
N GLU A 366 19.81 -20.74 -8.47
CA GLU A 366 18.94 -21.74 -9.12
C GLU A 366 18.84 -23.03 -8.30
N THR A 367 19.91 -23.40 -7.58
CA THR A 367 19.94 -24.58 -6.72
C THR A 367 19.20 -24.41 -5.39
N VAL A 368 18.82 -23.19 -5.03
CA VAL A 368 18.15 -22.89 -3.76
C VAL A 368 16.66 -23.22 -3.88
N PRO A 369 16.09 -24.02 -2.97
CA PRO A 369 14.65 -24.30 -2.98
C PRO A 369 13.82 -23.01 -2.94
N ILE A 370 12.80 -22.92 -3.81
CA ILE A 370 11.97 -21.71 -3.97
C ILE A 370 11.36 -21.20 -2.65
N ILE A 371 10.97 -22.11 -1.75
CA ILE A 371 10.42 -21.73 -0.44
C ILE A 371 11.45 -21.03 0.46
N ILE A 372 12.73 -21.42 0.38
CA ILE A 372 13.82 -20.78 1.12
C ILE A 372 14.10 -19.42 0.52
N LEU A 373 14.13 -19.32 -0.82
CA LEU A 373 14.30 -18.05 -1.51
C LEU A 373 13.18 -17.07 -1.16
N LEU A 374 11.92 -17.53 -1.18
CA LEU A 374 10.76 -16.75 -0.77
C LEU A 374 10.88 -16.29 0.68
N LEU A 375 11.26 -17.17 1.60
CA LEU A 375 11.45 -16.81 3.00
C LEU A 375 12.49 -15.70 3.16
N ILE A 376 13.62 -15.79 2.45
CA ILE A 376 14.69 -14.78 2.50
C ILE A 376 14.18 -13.45 1.94
N VAL A 377 13.57 -13.45 0.74
CA VAL A 377 13.08 -12.24 0.08
C VAL A 377 12.01 -11.57 0.92
N ILE A 378 10.98 -12.31 1.35
CA ILE A 378 9.88 -11.79 2.17
C ILE A 378 10.41 -11.24 3.49
N SER A 379 11.32 -11.95 4.17
CA SER A 379 11.93 -11.47 5.42
C SER A 379 12.73 -10.20 5.20
N ALA A 380 13.57 -10.15 4.16
CA ALA A 380 14.39 -8.99 3.84
C ALA A 380 13.52 -7.77 3.57
N VAL A 381 12.50 -7.89 2.70
CA VAL A 381 11.60 -6.78 2.38
C VAL A 381 10.82 -6.33 3.61
N ASN A 382 10.29 -7.26 4.41
CA ASN A 382 9.54 -6.98 5.62
C ASN A 382 10.35 -6.13 6.62
N PHE A 383 11.61 -6.49 6.89
CA PHE A 383 12.45 -5.72 7.80
C PHE A 383 13.01 -4.43 7.18
N ILE A 384 13.32 -4.41 5.88
CA ILE A 384 13.77 -3.19 5.19
C ILE A 384 12.66 -2.13 5.22
N THR A 385 11.40 -2.52 5.04
CA THR A 385 10.28 -1.59 5.03
C THR A 385 9.95 -0.99 6.41
N GLU A 386 10.57 -1.46 7.49
CA GLU A 386 10.44 -0.82 8.82
C GLU A 386 11.24 0.49 8.91
N ILE A 387 12.30 0.60 8.10
CA ILE A 387 13.22 1.75 8.12
C ILE A 387 13.18 2.57 6.83
N THR A 388 12.44 2.11 5.83
CA THR A 388 12.30 2.76 4.51
C THR A 388 10.82 2.82 4.10
N SER A 389 10.49 3.67 3.12
CA SER A 389 9.12 3.76 2.62
C SER A 389 8.75 2.54 1.79
N ASN A 390 7.60 1.91 2.10
CA ASN A 390 7.06 0.74 1.37
C ASN A 390 7.10 0.91 -0.15
N MET A 391 6.78 2.11 -0.63
CA MET A 391 6.75 2.44 -2.05
C MET A 391 8.15 2.45 -2.66
N ALA A 392 9.11 3.07 -1.98
CA ALA A 392 10.51 3.11 -2.40
C ALA A 392 11.12 1.71 -2.39
N THR A 393 10.90 0.93 -1.32
CA THR A 393 11.38 -0.45 -1.22
C THR A 393 10.88 -1.29 -2.40
N THR A 394 9.60 -1.17 -2.73
CA THR A 394 8.99 -1.89 -3.84
C THR A 394 9.55 -1.44 -5.20
N ALA A 395 9.64 -0.12 -5.45
CA ALA A 395 10.14 0.42 -6.71
C ALA A 395 11.60 0.04 -7.01
N ILE A 396 12.43 -0.09 -5.98
CA ILE A 396 13.83 -0.52 -6.14
C ILE A 396 13.95 -2.03 -6.34
N LEU A 397 13.24 -2.81 -5.52
CA LEU A 397 13.48 -4.26 -5.43
C LEU A 397 12.77 -5.05 -6.52
N LEU A 398 11.59 -4.64 -6.99
CA LEU A 398 10.84 -5.44 -7.95
C LEU A 398 11.58 -5.64 -9.29
N PRO A 399 12.21 -4.63 -9.92
CA PRO A 399 13.00 -4.85 -11.14
C PRO A 399 14.15 -5.85 -10.93
N VAL A 400 14.81 -5.81 -9.77
CA VAL A 400 15.88 -6.75 -9.40
C VAL A 400 15.33 -8.17 -9.23
N LEU A 401 14.18 -8.31 -8.56
CA LEU A 401 13.53 -9.60 -8.35
C LEU A 401 12.94 -10.18 -9.65
N ALA A 402 12.51 -9.33 -10.57
CA ALA A 402 12.08 -9.75 -11.91
C ALA A 402 13.27 -10.34 -12.68
N SER A 403 14.41 -9.64 -12.66
CA SER A 403 15.66 -10.12 -13.25
C SER A 403 16.12 -11.45 -12.65
N LEU A 404 16.02 -11.58 -11.31
CA LEU A 404 16.32 -12.81 -10.60
C LEU A 404 15.41 -13.95 -11.03
N ALA A 405 14.09 -13.73 -11.08
CA ALA A 405 13.12 -14.76 -11.45
C ALA A 405 13.40 -15.35 -12.83
N SER A 406 13.66 -14.47 -13.81
CA SER A 406 14.05 -14.87 -15.17
C SER A 406 15.37 -15.64 -15.19
N ALA A 407 16.33 -15.28 -14.34
CA ALA A 407 17.65 -15.92 -14.31
C ALA A 407 17.65 -17.33 -13.72
N ILE A 408 16.82 -17.59 -12.72
CA ILE A 408 16.71 -18.91 -12.07
C ILE A 408 15.53 -19.74 -12.62
N GLY A 409 14.85 -19.25 -13.66
CA GLY A 409 13.77 -19.97 -14.34
C GLY A 409 12.52 -20.23 -13.49
N VAL A 410 12.22 -19.36 -12.52
CA VAL A 410 11.01 -19.49 -11.67
C VAL A 410 9.92 -18.54 -12.11
N ASN A 411 8.67 -18.87 -11.80
CA ASN A 411 7.55 -18.00 -12.09
C ASN A 411 7.72 -16.65 -11.35
N PRO A 412 7.77 -15.50 -12.06
CA PRO A 412 8.12 -14.22 -11.47
C PRO A 412 7.09 -13.74 -10.44
N TYR A 413 5.83 -14.17 -10.55
CA TYR A 413 4.80 -13.79 -9.59
C TYR A 413 5.13 -14.24 -8.16
N LEU A 414 5.85 -15.34 -7.98
CA LEU A 414 6.22 -15.82 -6.64
C LEU A 414 7.08 -14.78 -5.91
N LEU A 415 8.16 -14.30 -6.55
CA LEU A 415 9.07 -13.34 -5.94
C LEU A 415 8.45 -11.94 -5.89
N LEU A 416 7.84 -11.51 -6.98
CA LEU A 416 7.31 -10.15 -7.12
C LEU A 416 6.11 -9.91 -6.22
N VAL A 417 5.10 -10.77 -6.24
CA VAL A 417 3.92 -10.65 -5.37
C VAL A 417 4.36 -10.77 -3.91
N GLY A 418 5.25 -11.73 -3.59
CA GLY A 418 5.78 -11.93 -2.24
C GLY A 418 6.47 -10.70 -1.67
N ALA A 419 7.35 -10.07 -2.45
CA ALA A 419 8.00 -8.83 -2.04
C ALA A 419 7.00 -7.66 -1.89
N THR A 420 6.04 -7.53 -2.80
CA THR A 420 5.03 -6.46 -2.76
C THR A 420 4.17 -6.50 -1.50
N VAL A 421 3.64 -7.67 -1.15
CA VAL A 421 2.82 -7.81 0.07
C VAL A 421 3.67 -7.72 1.34
N ALA A 422 4.92 -8.20 1.29
CA ALA A 422 5.87 -8.04 2.40
C ALA A 422 6.20 -6.56 2.68
N ALA A 423 6.34 -5.74 1.63
CA ALA A 423 6.56 -4.30 1.77
C ALA A 423 5.39 -3.56 2.44
N SER A 424 4.20 -4.16 2.46
CA SER A 424 3.03 -3.59 3.14
C SER A 424 2.88 -4.07 4.59
N CYS A 425 3.73 -5.01 5.05
CA CYS A 425 3.67 -5.63 6.37
C CYS A 425 4.67 -5.00 7.35
N ALA A 426 4.62 -3.67 7.52
CA ALA A 426 5.47 -2.93 8.45
C ALA A 426 4.71 -2.57 9.74
N PHE A 427 4.98 -3.30 10.82
CA PHE A 427 4.22 -3.28 12.06
C PHE A 427 4.99 -2.77 13.29
N MET A 428 6.32 -2.59 13.20
CA MET A 428 7.18 -2.30 14.37
C MET A 428 7.36 -0.82 14.66
N LEU A 429 7.75 -0.01 13.66
CA LEU A 429 8.20 1.35 13.90
C LEU A 429 7.12 2.39 13.52
N PRO A 430 7.03 3.52 14.26
CA PRO A 430 6.15 4.63 13.91
C PRO A 430 6.48 5.23 12.54
N VAL A 431 7.76 5.33 12.21
CA VAL A 431 8.25 5.95 10.97
C VAL A 431 8.06 5.06 9.74
N ALA A 432 7.85 3.75 9.94
CA ALA A 432 7.75 2.79 8.85
C ALA A 432 6.60 3.12 7.89
N THR A 433 5.43 3.44 8.47
CA THR A 433 4.24 3.76 7.68
C THR A 433 3.49 4.95 8.29
N PRO A 434 2.85 5.80 7.47
CA PRO A 434 2.06 6.89 7.99
C PRO A 434 0.92 6.46 8.94
N PRO A 435 0.20 5.34 8.73
CA PRO A 435 -0.74 4.82 9.72
C PRO A 435 -0.13 4.61 11.12
N ASN A 436 1.07 4.03 11.19
CA ASN A 436 1.79 3.84 12.45
C ASN A 436 2.12 5.19 13.11
N ALA A 437 2.60 6.16 12.32
CA ALA A 437 2.89 7.51 12.81
C ALA A 437 1.64 8.25 13.32
N VAL A 438 0.51 8.10 12.62
CA VAL A 438 -0.77 8.73 12.97
C VAL A 438 -1.26 8.24 14.34
N VAL A 439 -1.28 6.93 14.56
CA VAL A 439 -1.72 6.38 15.85
C VAL A 439 -0.71 6.63 16.98
N PHE A 440 0.59 6.66 16.66
CA PHE A 440 1.63 7.02 17.62
C PHE A 440 1.47 8.48 18.07
N GLY A 441 1.15 9.39 17.14
CA GLY A 441 0.86 10.80 17.41
C GLY A 441 -0.35 11.04 18.32
N SER A 442 -1.17 10.02 18.61
CA SER A 442 -2.29 10.12 19.56
C SER A 442 -1.85 10.20 21.02
N GLY A 443 -0.59 9.88 21.34
CA GLY A 443 -0.05 9.87 22.71
C GLY A 443 -0.41 8.65 23.55
N HIS A 444 -1.13 7.65 23.00
CA HIS A 444 -1.50 6.43 23.73
C HIS A 444 -0.48 5.29 23.62
N LEU A 445 0.53 5.42 22.75
CA LEU A 445 1.53 4.38 22.46
C LEU A 445 2.94 4.86 22.79
N GLU A 446 3.75 3.96 23.35
CA GLU A 446 5.20 4.13 23.43
C GLU A 446 5.90 3.36 22.30
N ILE A 447 7.10 3.80 21.92
CA ILE A 447 7.91 3.12 20.89
C ILE A 447 8.14 1.64 21.28
N ASN A 448 8.37 1.36 22.56
CA ASN A 448 8.56 0.01 23.07
C ASN A 448 7.32 -0.88 22.91
N ASP A 449 6.11 -0.31 22.98
CA ASP A 449 4.88 -1.06 22.72
C ASP A 449 4.84 -1.50 21.26
N MET A 450 5.13 -0.58 20.34
CA MET A 450 5.08 -0.85 18.90
C MET A 450 6.16 -1.85 18.47
N ILE A 451 7.41 -1.68 18.90
CA ILE A 451 8.51 -2.60 18.54
C ILE A 451 8.22 -4.01 19.04
N LYS A 452 7.89 -4.17 20.33
CA LYS A 452 7.69 -5.50 20.92
C LYS A 452 6.51 -6.23 20.31
N LYS A 453 5.40 -5.52 20.04
CA LYS A 453 4.20 -6.15 19.49
C LYS A 453 4.29 -6.33 17.98
N GLY A 454 4.87 -5.37 17.27
CA GLY A 454 5.09 -5.42 15.84
C GLY A 454 6.08 -6.50 15.42
N PHE A 455 7.13 -6.75 16.20
CA PHE A 455 8.14 -7.76 15.83
C PHE A 455 7.51 -9.15 15.65
N TRP A 456 6.67 -9.57 16.59
CA TRP A 456 5.96 -10.85 16.48
C TRP A 456 4.94 -10.86 15.34
N MET A 457 4.32 -9.71 15.05
CA MET A 457 3.43 -9.58 13.90
C MET A 457 4.19 -9.70 12.57
N ASN A 458 5.41 -9.14 12.49
CA ASN A 458 6.30 -9.30 11.34
C ASN A 458 6.65 -10.77 11.13
N ILE A 459 7.13 -11.47 12.17
CA ILE A 459 7.44 -12.90 12.11
C ILE A 459 6.21 -13.71 11.66
N ALA A 460 5.04 -13.45 12.24
CA ALA A 460 3.80 -14.11 11.82
C ALA A 460 3.51 -13.85 10.34
N SER A 461 3.58 -12.58 9.90
CA SER A 461 3.33 -12.21 8.51
C SER A 461 4.32 -12.87 7.55
N ILE A 462 5.62 -12.93 7.87
CA ILE A 462 6.64 -13.58 7.04
C ILE A 462 6.30 -15.05 6.80
N ILE A 463 5.93 -15.79 7.85
CA ILE A 463 5.59 -17.22 7.75
C ILE A 463 4.33 -17.39 6.90
N ILE A 464 3.28 -16.60 7.16
CA ILE A 464 2.01 -16.66 6.45
C ILE A 464 2.19 -16.34 4.98
N LEU A 465 2.90 -15.24 4.67
CA LEU A 465 3.18 -14.81 3.31
C LEU A 465 3.99 -15.86 2.57
N THR A 466 5.03 -16.42 3.19
CA THR A 466 5.84 -17.49 2.56
C THR A 466 4.96 -18.69 2.20
N PHE A 467 4.06 -19.11 3.10
CA PHE A 467 3.15 -20.23 2.84
C PHE A 467 2.10 -19.89 1.76
N VAL A 468 1.43 -18.75 1.89
CA VAL A 468 0.36 -18.32 0.96
C VAL A 468 0.91 -18.10 -0.44
N ILE A 469 2.09 -17.48 -0.58
CA ILE A 469 2.73 -17.25 -1.87
C ILE A 469 3.20 -18.57 -2.50
N ASN A 470 3.76 -19.49 -1.72
CA ASN A 470 4.27 -20.74 -2.26
C ASN A 470 3.15 -21.71 -2.69
N TYR A 471 2.04 -21.75 -1.95
CA TYR A 471 0.99 -22.76 -2.17
C TYR A 471 -0.32 -22.21 -2.72
N LEU A 472 -0.80 -21.07 -2.20
CA LEU A 472 -2.12 -20.55 -2.57
C LEU A 472 -2.06 -19.71 -3.85
N LEU A 473 -1.03 -18.87 -4.01
CA LEU A 473 -0.91 -18.01 -5.20
C LEU A 473 -0.89 -18.83 -6.51
N PRO A 474 -0.11 -19.93 -6.64
CA PRO A 474 -0.15 -20.77 -7.85
C PRO A 474 -1.53 -21.37 -8.13
N MET A 475 -2.28 -21.74 -7.10
CA MET A 475 -3.63 -22.28 -7.26
C MET A 475 -4.62 -21.22 -7.73
N VAL A 476 -4.55 -20.00 -7.17
CA VAL A 476 -5.50 -18.92 -7.50
C VAL A 476 -5.21 -18.33 -8.88
N TRP A 477 -3.92 -18.23 -9.27
CA TRP A 477 -3.51 -17.64 -10.54
C TRP A 477 -3.20 -18.68 -11.62
N TYR A 478 -3.46 -19.96 -11.36
CA TYR A 478 -3.20 -21.07 -12.28
C TYR A 478 -1.76 -21.07 -12.83
N LEU A 479 -0.80 -20.87 -11.93
CA LEU A 479 0.64 -20.89 -12.23
C LEU A 479 1.14 -22.34 -12.18
N SER A 480 0.72 -23.16 -13.14
CA SER A 480 1.17 -24.55 -13.31
C SER A 480 2.39 -24.66 -14.20
#